data_AF-A0A565B6E5-F1
#
_entry.id   AF-A0A565B6E5-F1
#
_cell.length_a   1.000
_cell.length_b   1.000
_cell.length_c   1.000
_cell.angle_alpha   90.00
_cell.angle_beta   90.00
_cell.angle_gamma   90.00
#
_symmetry.space_group_name_H-M   'P 1'
#
loop_
_entity.id
_entity.type
_entity.pdbx_description
1 polymer ?
#
loop_
_entity_poly.entity_id
_entity_poly.type
_entity_poly.pdbx_seq_one_letter_code
_entity_poly.pdbx_strand_id
1 'polypeptide(L)'
;MSDRILCKFFVHGSCLKGENCEYSHDCKESANNVCTFYQKGLCLYGSRCRYEHERASDVPLPSSLSSDSQPQSLTTAYSSLFTNPQQKGDVLTGENHDGDKSTTNVYYIHPREYPICSFAAAGDCPRGNQCPHMHGDICTTCGKKCLHPFRPEEREEHTKECEKKQKHIEALKKSQDIECSVCLDRVLSKATPGERKFGLLTECDHPFCIQCIRNWRSSAPVSGMDVNSTLRACPICRKLSYFVVPSVVWYSTHDEKKEIIDIYKAKLRSIDCKHFNFGNGNCPFGGSCFYKHAYSDGHLEEVVLRHLGSQEGETVIADSIRLSEFLGGLQI
;
A
#
# COMPACT_ATOMS: atom_id res chain seq x y z
N MET A 1 16.69 -35.14 24.68
CA MET A 1 16.03 -35.56 23.43
C MET A 1 15.69 -34.28 22.69
N SER A 2 16.21 -34.13 21.47
CA SER A 2 16.31 -32.85 20.77
C SER A 2 14.95 -32.35 20.27
N ASP A 3 14.59 -31.15 20.70
CA ASP A 3 13.36 -30.44 20.37
C ASP A 3 13.37 -30.03 18.88
N ARG A 4 12.74 -30.82 18.01
CA ARG A 4 12.65 -30.52 16.57
C ARG A 4 11.40 -29.70 16.30
N ILE A 5 11.58 -28.52 15.72
CA ILE A 5 10.50 -27.60 15.33
C ILE A 5 9.49 -28.30 14.41
N LEU A 6 8.20 -28.16 14.73
CA LEU A 6 7.07 -28.81 14.05
C LEU A 6 6.89 -28.33 12.61
N CYS A 7 6.64 -29.28 11.70
CA CYS A 7 6.42 -28.99 10.29
C CYS A 7 5.06 -28.32 10.06
N LYS A 8 5.07 -27.01 9.79
CA LYS A 8 3.84 -26.25 9.49
C LYS A 8 3.03 -26.86 8.34
N PHE A 9 3.68 -27.36 7.29
CA PHE A 9 2.98 -27.95 6.13
C PHE A 9 2.36 -29.32 6.45
N PHE A 10 2.95 -30.08 7.37
CA PHE A 10 2.39 -31.37 7.81
C PHE A 10 1.14 -31.16 8.66
N VAL A 11 1.16 -30.17 9.55
CA VAL A 11 -0.01 -29.75 10.34
C VAL A 11 -1.19 -29.27 9.46
N HIS A 12 -0.91 -28.86 8.22
CA HIS A 12 -1.90 -28.47 7.22
C HIS A 12 -2.17 -29.54 6.15
N GLY A 13 -1.68 -30.77 6.33
CA GLY A 13 -1.91 -31.90 5.42
C GLY A 13 -1.33 -31.71 4.01
N SER A 14 -0.34 -30.82 3.86
CA SER A 14 0.23 -30.39 2.57
C SER A 14 1.74 -30.58 2.51
N CYS A 15 2.34 -31.34 3.43
CA CYS A 15 3.75 -31.70 3.38
C CYS A 15 4.00 -32.79 2.34
N LEU A 16 4.69 -32.46 1.26
CA LEU A 16 5.05 -33.39 0.18
C LEU A 16 6.36 -34.17 0.45
N LYS A 17 7.07 -33.84 1.56
CA LYS A 17 8.38 -34.42 1.88
C LYS A 17 8.32 -35.71 2.72
N GLY A 18 7.14 -36.13 3.16
CA GLY A 18 6.96 -37.39 3.89
C GLY A 18 7.90 -37.53 5.09
N GLU A 19 8.51 -38.71 5.24
CA GLU A 19 9.51 -39.00 6.30
C GLU A 19 10.86 -38.31 6.09
N ASN A 20 11.09 -37.74 4.91
CA ASN A 20 12.30 -37.00 4.55
C ASN A 20 12.18 -35.49 4.87
N CYS A 21 11.17 -35.09 5.64
CA CYS A 21 10.99 -33.72 6.08
C CYS A 21 11.97 -33.38 7.20
N GLU A 22 12.69 -32.27 7.05
CA GLU A 22 13.65 -31.76 8.05
C GLU A 22 12.97 -31.30 9.35
N TYR A 23 11.64 -31.13 9.32
CA TYR A 23 10.81 -30.66 10.43
C TYR A 23 10.00 -31.80 11.06
N SER A 24 9.73 -31.72 12.37
CA SER A 24 9.06 -32.80 13.10
C SER A 24 7.60 -33.00 12.65
N HIS A 25 7.23 -34.27 12.43
CA HIS A 25 5.86 -34.72 12.18
C HIS A 25 5.25 -35.42 13.41
N ASP A 26 6.00 -35.56 14.50
CA ASP A 26 5.51 -36.14 15.75
C ASP A 26 4.74 -35.09 16.56
N CYS A 27 3.43 -35.29 16.69
CA CYS A 27 2.51 -34.34 17.31
C CYS A 27 2.20 -34.71 18.78
N LYS A 28 3.20 -35.22 19.52
CA LYS A 28 3.07 -35.53 20.94
C LYS A 28 3.65 -34.40 21.81
N GLU A 29 2.72 -33.61 22.35
CA GLU A 29 2.75 -32.80 23.57
C GLU A 29 3.91 -31.84 23.86
N SER A 30 3.66 -30.54 23.74
CA SER A 30 3.67 -29.51 24.81
C SER A 30 3.61 -28.10 24.17
N ALA A 31 2.86 -27.10 24.62
CA ALA A 31 1.94 -26.92 25.73
C ALA A 31 0.86 -25.88 25.30
N ASN A 32 -0.38 -26.08 25.78
CA ASN A 32 -1.57 -25.23 25.60
C ASN A 32 -2.23 -25.21 24.21
N ASN A 33 -2.98 -26.28 23.89
CA ASN A 33 -3.98 -26.30 22.82
C ASN A 33 -5.29 -25.58 23.19
N VAL A 34 -5.31 -24.84 24.29
CA VAL A 34 -6.48 -24.14 24.81
C VAL A 34 -6.74 -22.87 24.01
N CYS A 35 -7.99 -22.66 23.62
CA CYS A 35 -8.41 -21.46 22.90
C CYS A 35 -8.33 -20.23 23.83
N THR A 36 -7.30 -19.40 23.66
CA THR A 36 -7.14 -18.16 24.41
C THR A 36 -8.29 -17.18 24.21
N PHE A 37 -8.97 -17.24 23.06
CA PHE A 37 -10.20 -16.47 22.80
C PHE A 37 -11.39 -17.03 23.57
N TYR A 38 -11.48 -18.34 23.80
CA TYR A 38 -12.55 -18.94 24.61
C TYR A 38 -12.35 -18.68 26.09
N GLN A 39 -11.10 -18.75 26.56
CA GLN A 39 -10.75 -18.42 27.94
C GLN A 39 -11.09 -16.95 28.29
N LYS A 40 -11.10 -16.07 27.28
CA LYS A 40 -11.56 -14.68 27.37
C LYS A 40 -13.04 -14.46 27.07
N GLY A 41 -13.81 -15.52 26.77
CA GLY A 41 -15.23 -15.45 26.42
C GLY A 41 -15.55 -14.92 25.01
N LEU A 42 -14.54 -14.79 24.14
CA LEU A 42 -14.62 -14.16 22.81
C LEU A 42 -14.55 -15.17 21.64
N CYS A 43 -14.57 -16.48 21.91
CA CYS A 43 -14.50 -17.47 20.84
C CYS A 43 -15.84 -17.60 20.09
N LEU A 44 -15.90 -17.01 18.90
CA LEU A 44 -17.06 -17.03 17.99
C LEU A 44 -17.25 -18.39 17.28
N TYR A 45 -16.29 -19.31 17.39
CA TYR A 45 -16.33 -20.62 16.75
C TYR A 45 -17.10 -21.66 17.56
N GLY A 46 -17.48 -21.36 18.80
CA GLY A 46 -18.25 -22.25 19.66
C GLY A 46 -17.64 -23.65 19.74
N SER A 47 -18.46 -24.70 19.62
CA SER A 47 -18.00 -26.10 19.61
C SER A 47 -17.22 -26.52 18.35
N ARG A 48 -17.10 -25.64 17.35
CA ARG A 48 -16.33 -25.88 16.11
C ARG A 48 -14.94 -25.24 16.16
N CYS A 49 -14.53 -24.72 17.32
CA CYS A 49 -13.19 -24.18 17.48
C CYS A 49 -12.14 -25.28 17.35
N ARG A 50 -11.06 -25.00 16.61
CA ARG A 50 -9.92 -25.91 16.45
C ARG A 50 -9.11 -26.09 17.75
N TYR A 51 -9.26 -25.17 18.70
CA TYR A 51 -8.56 -25.14 19.97
C TYR A 51 -9.52 -25.56 21.10
N GLU A 52 -9.00 -26.26 22.11
CA GLU A 52 -9.80 -26.83 23.20
C GLU A 52 -10.43 -25.74 24.06
N HIS A 53 -11.69 -25.97 24.41
CA HIS A 53 -12.55 -25.06 25.16
C HIS A 53 -12.73 -25.59 26.59
N GLU A 54 -11.66 -25.55 27.39
CA GLU A 54 -11.74 -25.96 28.80
C GLU A 54 -12.34 -24.84 29.64
N ARG A 55 -13.40 -25.15 30.40
CA ARG A 55 -13.85 -24.30 31.51
C ARG A 55 -12.95 -24.60 32.71
N ALA A 56 -12.43 -23.56 33.35
CA ALA A 56 -11.63 -23.72 34.56
C ALA A 56 -12.50 -24.36 35.66
N SER A 57 -12.00 -25.50 36.17
CA SER A 57 -12.51 -26.32 37.26
C SER A 57 -13.69 -27.24 36.90
N ASP A 58 -13.47 -28.56 36.89
CA ASP A 58 -13.80 -29.39 38.06
C ASP A 58 -13.54 -30.90 37.89
N VAL A 59 -13.35 -31.51 39.06
CA VAL A 59 -13.19 -32.92 39.48
C VAL A 59 -14.12 -33.91 38.75
N PRO A 60 -13.71 -35.19 38.53
CA PRO A 60 -14.41 -36.10 37.63
C PRO A 60 -15.54 -36.95 38.28
N LEU A 61 -16.40 -37.46 37.37
CA LEU A 61 -17.34 -38.62 37.40
C LEU A 61 -18.86 -38.28 37.38
N PRO A 62 -19.72 -39.19 36.87
CA PRO A 62 -19.61 -39.97 35.64
C PRO A 62 -20.92 -40.00 34.83
N SER A 63 -20.81 -40.55 33.63
CA SER A 63 -21.82 -40.86 32.63
C SER A 63 -23.14 -41.42 33.16
N SER A 64 -24.27 -40.85 32.72
CA SER A 64 -25.34 -41.56 32.00
C SER A 64 -26.58 -40.67 31.78
N LEU A 65 -26.95 -40.45 30.52
CA LEU A 65 -28.30 -40.63 29.94
C LEU A 65 -28.39 -39.87 28.61
N SER A 66 -28.17 -40.66 27.56
CA SER A 66 -28.93 -40.81 26.32
C SER A 66 -29.81 -39.66 25.80
N SER A 67 -29.61 -39.45 24.49
CA SER A 67 -30.63 -39.24 23.46
C SER A 67 -31.21 -37.83 23.26
N ASP A 68 -30.84 -37.30 22.10
CA ASP A 68 -31.77 -36.82 21.07
C ASP A 68 -32.65 -35.63 21.44
N SER A 69 -32.19 -34.44 21.08
CA SER A 69 -33.00 -33.30 20.63
C SER A 69 -32.08 -32.18 20.14
N GLN A 70 -32.18 -31.84 18.86
CA GLN A 70 -31.69 -30.55 18.34
C GLN A 70 -32.24 -29.39 19.19
N PRO A 71 -31.48 -28.29 19.32
CA PRO A 71 -32.09 -26.98 19.32
C PRO A 71 -31.72 -26.23 18.05
N GLN A 72 -32.78 -25.83 17.36
CA GLN A 72 -32.78 -24.96 16.21
C GLN A 72 -32.27 -23.54 16.58
N SER A 73 -31.73 -22.87 15.56
CA SER A 73 -31.81 -21.41 15.37
C SER A 73 -30.95 -20.49 16.27
N LEU A 74 -29.67 -20.34 15.91
CA LEU A 74 -28.91 -19.09 16.18
C LEU A 74 -29.04 -18.06 15.04
N THR A 75 -29.79 -18.37 13.99
CA THR A 75 -30.07 -17.48 12.85
C THR A 75 -31.04 -16.35 13.19
N THR A 76 -31.88 -16.51 14.22
CA THR A 76 -32.88 -15.50 14.60
C THR A 76 -32.28 -14.32 15.37
N ALA A 77 -31.12 -14.47 16.00
CA ALA A 77 -30.51 -13.37 16.77
C ALA A 77 -29.87 -12.28 15.90
N TYR A 78 -29.52 -12.57 14.64
CA TYR A 78 -28.84 -11.61 13.76
C TYR A 78 -29.80 -10.73 12.96
N SER A 79 -31.01 -11.21 12.66
CA SER A 79 -32.05 -10.43 11.96
C SER A 79 -32.72 -9.39 12.87
N SER A 80 -32.74 -9.61 14.19
CA SER A 80 -33.45 -8.76 15.15
C SER A 80 -32.66 -7.54 15.64
N LEU A 81 -31.38 -7.41 15.27
CA LEU A 81 -30.52 -6.30 15.72
C LEU A 81 -30.50 -5.10 14.77
N PHE A 82 -31.26 -5.16 13.67
CA PHE A 82 -31.43 -4.06 12.74
C PHE A 82 -32.87 -3.53 12.77
N THR A 83 -33.33 -3.07 13.94
CA THR A 83 -34.49 -2.16 14.01
C THR A 83 -34.00 -0.72 14.18
N ASN A 84 -34.44 0.11 13.24
CA ASN A 84 -34.18 1.53 13.10
C ASN A 84 -34.50 2.31 14.41
N PRO A 85 -33.61 3.17 14.94
CA PRO A 85 -33.88 3.89 16.18
C PRO A 85 -34.71 5.15 15.91
N GLN A 86 -36.02 4.98 15.71
CA GLN A 86 -37.00 6.03 15.95
C GLN A 86 -38.25 5.43 16.57
N GLN A 87 -38.28 5.41 17.91
CA GLN A 87 -39.47 5.74 18.69
C GLN A 87 -39.12 5.74 20.19
N LYS A 88 -39.31 6.92 20.79
CA LYS A 88 -39.34 7.13 22.25
C LYS A 88 -40.57 6.40 22.80
N GLY A 89 -40.43 5.75 23.95
CA GLY A 89 -41.54 5.09 24.64
C GLY A 89 -41.16 4.72 26.08
N ASP A 90 -41.39 5.68 26.96
CA ASP A 90 -41.87 5.61 28.34
C ASP A 90 -41.36 4.54 29.32
N VAL A 91 -40.69 5.07 30.34
CA VAL A 91 -40.39 4.45 31.63
C VAL A 91 -41.70 4.14 32.36
N LEU A 92 -41.92 2.88 32.70
CA LEU A 92 -42.82 2.50 33.79
C LEU A 92 -42.09 1.60 34.79
N THR A 93 -42.12 2.08 36.02
CA THR A 93 -41.65 1.50 37.28
C THR A 93 -42.39 0.22 37.66
N GLY A 94 -41.69 -0.75 38.26
CA GLY A 94 -42.31 -1.89 38.95
C GLY A 94 -41.26 -2.75 39.66
N GLU A 95 -41.40 -2.86 40.97
CA GLU A 95 -40.46 -3.48 41.92
C GLU A 95 -40.50 -5.03 41.92
N ASN A 96 -39.31 -5.61 42.12
CA ASN A 96 -38.92 -6.91 42.69
C ASN A 96 -39.91 -8.09 42.73
N HIS A 97 -39.54 -9.20 42.08
CA HIS A 97 -39.71 -10.54 42.66
C HIS A 97 -38.61 -11.52 42.21
N ASP A 98 -38.10 -12.29 43.18
CA ASP A 98 -37.04 -13.29 43.07
C ASP A 98 -37.32 -14.35 42.00
N GLY A 99 -36.31 -14.63 41.17
CA GLY A 99 -36.38 -15.66 40.15
C GLY A 99 -35.07 -15.72 39.35
N ASP A 100 -34.33 -16.80 39.57
CA ASP A 100 -33.16 -17.28 38.84
C ASP A 100 -33.01 -16.70 37.42
N LYS A 101 -32.00 -15.84 37.25
CA LYS A 101 -31.53 -15.40 35.94
C LYS A 101 -30.04 -15.58 35.90
N SER A 102 -29.61 -16.63 35.18
CA SER A 102 -28.31 -16.68 34.52
C SER A 102 -28.08 -15.36 33.78
N THR A 103 -27.34 -14.46 34.40
CA THR A 103 -26.83 -13.24 33.80
C THR A 103 -25.74 -13.65 32.82
N THR A 104 -26.18 -14.02 31.61
CA THR A 104 -25.30 -14.07 30.45
C THR A 104 -24.76 -12.66 30.24
N ASN A 105 -23.51 -12.46 30.64
CA ASN A 105 -22.81 -11.21 30.46
C ASN A 105 -22.51 -11.05 28.96
N VAL A 106 -23.49 -10.54 28.22
CA VAL A 106 -23.34 -10.24 26.79
C VAL A 106 -22.45 -9.00 26.71
N TYR A 107 -21.16 -9.21 26.45
CA TYR A 107 -20.26 -8.12 26.07
C TYR A 107 -20.84 -7.46 24.82
N TYR A 108 -21.44 -6.28 24.99
CA TYR A 108 -21.98 -5.48 23.90
C TYR A 108 -20.81 -4.89 23.11
N ILE A 109 -20.32 -5.63 22.11
CA ILE A 109 -19.32 -5.11 21.18
C ILE A 109 -20.03 -4.07 20.31
N HIS A 110 -19.53 -2.83 20.35
CA HIS A 110 -20.12 -1.74 19.59
C HIS A 110 -20.10 -2.10 18.08
N PRO A 111 -21.18 -1.89 17.30
CA PRO A 111 -21.24 -2.27 15.88
C PRO A 111 -20.13 -1.69 14.99
N ARG A 112 -19.43 -0.65 15.47
CA ARG A 112 -18.25 -0.08 14.82
C ARG A 112 -16.99 -0.93 14.99
N GLU A 113 -16.91 -1.84 15.95
CA GLU A 113 -15.70 -2.63 16.23
C GLU A 113 -15.69 -3.98 15.51
N TYR A 114 -16.81 -4.33 14.88
CA TYR A 114 -16.94 -5.60 14.19
C TYR A 114 -16.26 -5.55 12.81
N PRO A 115 -15.28 -6.42 12.52
CA PRO A 115 -14.54 -6.37 11.26
C PRO A 115 -15.38 -6.84 10.07
N ILE A 116 -15.13 -6.26 8.90
CA ILE A 116 -15.71 -6.73 7.64
C ILE A 116 -15.10 -8.10 7.28
N CYS A 117 -15.92 -8.98 6.72
CA CYS A 117 -15.47 -10.24 6.14
C CYS A 117 -14.39 -9.99 5.08
N SER A 118 -13.18 -10.50 5.31
CA SER A 118 -12.04 -10.35 4.38
C SER A 118 -12.33 -10.89 2.97
N PHE A 119 -13.09 -11.99 2.86
CA PHE A 119 -13.49 -12.55 1.57
C PHE A 119 -14.48 -11.65 0.82
N ALA A 120 -15.46 -11.09 1.52
CA ALA A 120 -16.40 -10.15 0.91
C ALA A 120 -15.72 -8.83 0.52
N ALA A 121 -14.79 -8.34 1.34
CA ALA A 121 -13.98 -7.17 1.03
C ALA A 121 -13.03 -7.42 -0.17
N ALA A 122 -12.57 -8.66 -0.36
CA ALA A 122 -11.74 -9.05 -1.50
C ALA A 122 -12.53 -9.16 -2.81
N GLY A 123 -13.84 -9.40 -2.74
CA GLY A 123 -14.76 -9.41 -3.89
C GLY A 123 -15.88 -10.43 -3.73
N ASP A 124 -15.51 -11.68 -3.42
CA ASP A 124 -16.46 -12.79 -3.36
C ASP A 124 -16.30 -13.58 -2.06
N CYS A 125 -17.40 -13.70 -1.31
CA CYS A 125 -17.48 -14.56 -0.14
C CYS A 125 -18.19 -15.87 -0.50
N PRO A 126 -17.53 -17.04 -0.38
CA PRO A 126 -18.14 -18.33 -0.74
C PRO A 126 -19.33 -18.69 0.16
N ARG A 127 -19.45 -18.05 1.33
CA ARG A 127 -20.57 -18.24 2.27
C ARG A 127 -21.79 -17.37 1.94
N GLY A 128 -21.69 -16.47 0.96
CA GLY A 128 -22.79 -15.58 0.56
C GLY A 128 -23.41 -14.86 1.75
N ASN A 129 -24.74 -14.79 1.79
CA ASN A 129 -25.49 -14.13 2.87
C ASN A 129 -25.53 -14.95 4.18
N GLN A 130 -24.98 -16.16 4.18
CA GLN A 130 -24.86 -17.01 5.38
C GLN A 130 -23.50 -16.83 6.08
N CYS A 131 -22.70 -15.85 5.65
CA CYS A 131 -21.42 -15.55 6.29
C CYS A 131 -21.66 -14.99 7.71
N PRO A 132 -21.00 -15.54 8.74
CA PRO A 132 -21.12 -15.02 10.10
C PRO A 132 -20.42 -13.67 10.30
N HIS A 133 -19.63 -13.22 9.32
CA HIS A 133 -18.95 -11.92 9.37
C HIS A 133 -19.72 -10.88 8.57
N MET A 134 -19.72 -9.63 9.05
CA MET A 134 -20.38 -8.53 8.36
C MET A 134 -19.82 -8.36 6.95
N HIS A 135 -20.70 -8.29 5.97
CA HIS A 135 -20.37 -7.84 4.63
C HIS A 135 -20.55 -6.33 4.60
N GLY A 136 -19.52 -5.60 4.18
CA GLY A 136 -19.60 -4.16 4.06
C GLY A 136 -20.53 -3.71 2.94
N ASP A 137 -20.71 -2.40 2.83
CA ASP A 137 -21.34 -1.77 1.69
C ASP A 137 -20.44 -1.89 0.45
N ILE A 138 -21.06 -1.83 -0.73
CA ILE A 138 -20.40 -1.96 -2.01
C ILE A 138 -19.72 -0.64 -2.36
N CYS A 139 -18.42 -0.68 -2.65
CA CYS A 139 -17.71 0.45 -3.27
C CYS A 139 -18.11 0.56 -4.75
N THR A 140 -18.54 1.75 -5.20
CA THR A 140 -18.96 2.01 -6.58
C THR A 140 -17.82 1.89 -7.59
N THR A 141 -16.57 2.12 -7.16
CA THR A 141 -15.39 2.08 -8.03
C THR A 141 -14.88 0.67 -8.27
N CYS A 142 -14.81 -0.18 -7.24
CA CYS A 142 -14.29 -1.55 -7.36
C CYS A 142 -15.36 -2.65 -7.34
N GLY A 143 -16.62 -2.32 -7.00
CA GLY A 143 -17.72 -3.28 -6.90
C GLY A 143 -17.65 -4.23 -5.70
N LYS A 144 -16.69 -4.05 -4.79
CA LYS A 144 -16.44 -4.96 -3.65
C LYS A 144 -17.15 -4.49 -2.39
N LYS A 145 -17.51 -5.45 -1.52
CA LYS A 145 -18.17 -5.21 -0.21
C LYS A 145 -17.17 -4.82 0.88
N CYS A 146 -16.39 -3.78 0.63
CA CYS A 146 -15.25 -3.36 1.46
C CYS A 146 -15.49 -2.08 2.26
N LEU A 147 -16.66 -1.44 2.13
CA LEU A 147 -16.97 -0.21 2.86
C LEU A 147 -17.64 -0.54 4.20
N HIS A 148 -17.12 -0.04 5.31
CA HIS A 148 -17.75 -0.27 6.60
C HIS A 148 -19.04 0.57 6.74
N PRO A 149 -20.19 -0.01 7.14
CA PRO A 149 -21.45 0.72 7.31
C PRO A 149 -21.35 1.85 8.35
N PHE A 150 -20.68 1.56 9.47
CA PHE A 150 -20.62 2.47 10.63
C PHE A 150 -19.32 3.29 10.77
N ARG A 151 -18.38 3.21 9.82
CA ARG A 151 -17.11 3.97 9.84
C ARG A 151 -17.02 4.86 8.59
N PRO A 152 -17.56 6.09 8.64
CA PRO A 152 -17.59 6.99 7.48
C PRO A 152 -16.19 7.44 7.04
N GLU A 153 -15.26 7.60 7.98
CA GLU A 153 -13.88 8.02 7.68
C GLU A 153 -13.12 6.98 6.85
N GLU A 154 -13.13 5.70 7.28
CA GLU A 154 -12.52 4.60 6.52
C GLU A 154 -13.17 4.41 5.14
N ARG A 155 -14.48 4.68 5.03
CA ARG A 155 -15.19 4.66 3.75
C ARG A 155 -14.66 5.74 2.81
N GLU A 156 -14.51 6.96 3.31
CA GLU A 156 -14.02 8.08 2.52
C GLU A 156 -12.56 7.85 2.09
N GLU A 157 -11.71 7.38 3.00
CA GLU A 157 -10.32 7.01 2.72
C GLU A 157 -10.24 5.92 1.64
N HIS A 158 -11.00 4.83 1.80
CA HIS A 158 -11.08 3.78 0.80
C HIS A 158 -11.53 4.32 -0.55
N THR A 159 -12.58 5.14 -0.58
CA THR A 159 -13.14 5.66 -1.84
C THR A 159 -12.11 6.48 -2.60
N LYS A 160 -11.41 7.39 -1.90
CA LYS A 160 -10.31 8.19 -2.47
C LYS A 160 -9.16 7.32 -2.99
N GLU A 161 -8.71 6.34 -2.20
CA GLU A 161 -7.63 5.44 -2.62
C GLU A 161 -8.04 4.55 -3.80
N CYS A 162 -9.27 4.04 -3.78
CA CYS A 162 -9.81 3.18 -4.82
C CYS A 162 -9.93 3.92 -6.16
N GLU A 163 -10.45 5.14 -6.15
CA GLU A 163 -10.51 6.00 -7.34
C GLU A 163 -9.11 6.29 -7.89
N LYS A 164 -8.16 6.63 -7.02
CA LYS A 164 -6.76 6.86 -7.41
C LYS A 164 -6.15 5.62 -8.06
N LYS A 165 -6.38 4.44 -7.47
CA LYS A 165 -5.90 3.15 -8.01
C LYS A 165 -6.55 2.83 -9.35
N GLN A 166 -7.84 3.09 -9.50
CA GLN A 166 -8.56 2.86 -10.76
C GLN A 166 -8.03 3.75 -11.88
N LYS A 167 -7.86 5.06 -11.61
CA LYS A 167 -7.23 6.01 -12.55
C LYS A 167 -5.83 5.56 -12.95
N HIS A 168 -5.03 5.08 -11.99
CA HIS A 168 -3.69 4.56 -12.28
C HIS A 168 -3.71 3.32 -13.20
N ILE A 169 -4.63 2.37 -12.94
CA ILE A 169 -4.80 1.18 -13.79
C ILE A 169 -5.24 1.57 -15.20
N GLU A 170 -6.18 2.50 -15.32
CA GLU A 170 -6.62 3.01 -16.62
C GLU A 170 -5.48 3.68 -17.39
N ALA A 171 -4.69 4.51 -16.71
CA ALA A 171 -3.54 5.15 -17.31
C ALA A 171 -2.49 4.13 -17.76
N LEU A 172 -2.23 3.07 -16.97
CA LEU A 172 -1.37 1.96 -17.37
C LEU A 172 -1.89 1.25 -18.62
N LYS A 173 -3.20 1.01 -18.73
CA LYS A 173 -3.82 0.40 -19.92
C LYS A 173 -3.62 1.27 -21.16
N LYS A 174 -3.90 2.59 -21.06
CA LYS A 174 -3.68 3.55 -22.15
C LYS A 174 -2.21 3.63 -22.57
N SER A 175 -1.29 3.35 -21.64
CA SER A 175 0.15 3.40 -21.88
C SER A 175 0.72 2.15 -22.57
N GLN A 176 -0.03 1.05 -22.68
CA GLN A 176 0.50 -0.24 -23.18
C GLN A 176 0.99 -0.18 -24.62
N ASP A 177 0.32 0.62 -25.45
CA ASP A 177 0.57 0.68 -26.89
C ASP A 177 1.53 1.82 -27.28
N ILE A 178 2.12 2.52 -26.30
CA ILE A 178 3.05 3.63 -26.58
C ILE A 178 4.43 3.08 -26.98
N GLU A 179 4.86 3.43 -28.19
CA GLU A 179 6.12 3.01 -28.79
C GLU A 179 7.23 4.06 -28.59
N CYS A 180 8.46 3.58 -28.45
CA CYS A 180 9.63 4.42 -28.34
C CYS A 180 9.99 5.02 -29.71
N SER A 181 10.18 6.33 -29.81
CA SER A 181 10.54 7.01 -31.07
C SER A 181 11.96 6.69 -31.56
N VAL A 182 12.79 5.98 -30.78
CA VAL A 182 14.17 5.64 -31.12
C VAL A 182 14.31 4.17 -31.52
N CYS A 183 13.75 3.24 -30.74
CA CYS A 183 13.84 1.80 -31.03
C CYS A 183 12.56 1.19 -31.59
N LEU A 184 11.47 1.97 -31.68
CA LEU A 184 10.16 1.55 -32.19
C LEU A 184 9.48 0.42 -31.40
N ASP A 185 10.10 -0.08 -30.34
CA ASP A 185 9.47 -1.03 -29.42
C ASP A 185 8.40 -0.36 -28.55
N ARG A 186 7.33 -1.10 -28.28
CA ARG A 186 6.39 -0.82 -27.18
C ARG A 186 7.13 -0.82 -25.84
N VAL A 187 7.13 0.32 -25.16
CA VAL A 187 7.98 0.52 -23.97
C VAL A 187 7.63 -0.44 -22.84
N LEU A 188 6.33 -0.64 -22.58
CA LEU A 188 5.86 -1.50 -21.49
C LEU A 188 5.88 -3.00 -21.85
N SER A 189 6.07 -3.36 -23.12
CA SER A 189 6.13 -4.75 -23.58
C SER A 189 7.55 -5.33 -23.58
N LYS A 190 8.57 -4.56 -23.19
CA LYS A 190 9.97 -5.02 -23.14
C LYS A 190 10.15 -6.25 -22.24
N ALA A 191 11.11 -7.10 -22.58
CA ALA A 191 11.32 -8.37 -21.87
C ALA A 191 11.66 -8.16 -20.38
N THR A 192 12.56 -7.23 -20.07
CA THR A 192 13.04 -6.99 -18.71
C THR A 192 12.13 -5.99 -17.96
N PRO A 193 11.61 -6.32 -16.76
CA PRO A 193 10.77 -5.40 -15.99
C PRO A 193 11.44 -4.05 -15.66
N GLY A 194 12.78 -4.04 -15.54
CA GLY A 194 13.55 -2.82 -15.28
C GLY A 194 13.50 -1.79 -16.40
N GLU A 195 13.32 -2.23 -17.65
CA GLU A 195 13.30 -1.39 -18.85
C GLU A 195 11.89 -0.96 -19.27
N ARG A 196 10.83 -1.50 -18.64
CA ARG A 196 9.42 -1.15 -18.86
C ARG A 196 9.06 0.20 -18.25
N LYS A 197 9.83 1.23 -18.62
CA LYS A 197 9.68 2.61 -18.14
C LYS A 197 9.90 3.57 -19.29
N PHE A 198 9.05 4.58 -19.34
CA PHE A 198 9.21 5.74 -20.19
C PHE A 198 10.30 6.66 -19.63
N GLY A 199 11.08 7.25 -20.53
CA GLY A 199 12.00 8.33 -20.22
C GLY A 199 11.41 9.66 -20.67
N LEU A 200 10.71 10.35 -19.77
CA LEU A 200 10.02 11.59 -20.07
C LEU A 200 11.00 12.76 -20.07
N LEU A 201 10.93 13.60 -21.10
CA LEU A 201 11.64 14.88 -21.15
C LEU A 201 10.71 16.00 -20.71
N THR A 202 11.21 16.95 -19.94
CA THR A 202 10.40 18.06 -19.40
C THR A 202 9.84 18.95 -20.51
N GLU A 203 10.66 19.26 -21.51
CA GLU A 203 10.34 20.28 -22.50
C GLU A 203 9.58 19.76 -23.74
N CYS A 204 9.50 18.44 -23.97
CA CYS A 204 8.84 17.89 -25.16
C CYS A 204 8.09 16.60 -24.89
N ASP A 205 7.23 16.20 -25.83
CA ASP A 205 6.28 15.10 -25.63
C ASP A 205 6.61 13.83 -26.42
N HIS A 206 7.84 13.71 -26.90
CA HIS A 206 8.29 12.55 -27.64
C HIS A 206 8.42 11.32 -26.74
N PRO A 207 7.84 10.17 -27.11
CA PRO A 207 7.92 8.95 -26.32
C PRO A 207 9.26 8.25 -26.49
N PHE A 208 9.91 7.95 -25.37
CA PHE A 208 11.16 7.19 -25.31
C PHE A 208 11.07 6.10 -24.24
N CYS A 209 11.65 4.94 -24.48
CA CYS A 209 12.00 4.04 -23.38
C CYS A 209 13.18 4.63 -22.60
N ILE A 210 13.24 4.32 -21.30
CA ILE A 210 14.26 4.86 -20.40
C ILE A 210 15.68 4.51 -20.85
N GLN A 211 15.87 3.35 -21.49
CA GLN A 211 17.18 2.91 -21.94
C GLN A 211 17.67 3.72 -23.14
N CYS A 212 16.82 3.99 -24.13
CA CYS A 212 17.20 4.77 -25.31
C CYS A 212 17.63 6.19 -24.93
N ILE A 213 16.88 6.87 -24.05
CA ILE A 213 17.24 8.24 -23.66
C ILE A 213 18.47 8.30 -22.75
N ARG A 214 18.73 7.25 -21.95
CA ARG A 214 19.98 7.11 -21.19
C ARG A 214 21.17 6.90 -22.11
N ASN A 215 21.07 5.97 -23.06
CA ASN A 215 22.12 5.72 -24.03
C ASN A 215 22.43 6.96 -24.87
N TRP A 216 21.41 7.71 -25.28
CA TRP A 216 21.58 9.00 -25.97
C TRP A 216 22.43 9.96 -25.14
N ARG A 217 22.08 10.16 -23.87
CA ARG A 217 22.79 11.08 -22.96
C ARG A 217 24.18 10.60 -22.55
N SER A 218 24.43 9.30 -22.60
CA SER A 218 25.72 8.69 -22.28
C SER A 218 26.63 8.51 -23.48
N SER A 219 26.17 8.81 -24.70
CA SER A 219 26.98 8.67 -25.91
C SER A 219 28.14 9.66 -25.90
N ALA A 220 29.34 9.17 -26.27
CA ALA A 220 30.52 10.01 -26.36
C ALA A 220 30.33 11.04 -27.48
N PRO A 221 30.67 12.31 -27.25
CA PRO A 221 30.48 13.34 -28.26
C PRO A 221 31.39 13.14 -29.46
N VAL A 222 30.87 13.45 -30.64
CA VAL A 222 31.68 13.68 -31.84
C VAL A 222 32.48 14.97 -31.64
N SER A 223 33.78 14.94 -31.92
CA SER A 223 34.67 16.08 -31.70
C SER A 223 34.17 17.33 -32.44
N GLY A 224 33.98 18.45 -31.73
CA GLY A 224 33.74 19.77 -32.33
C GLY A 224 32.34 20.38 -32.19
N MET A 225 31.38 19.75 -31.50
CA MET A 225 30.07 20.35 -31.16
C MET A 225 29.93 20.64 -29.67
N ASP A 226 29.08 21.61 -29.29
CA ASP A 226 28.66 21.78 -27.90
C ASP A 226 27.92 20.52 -27.44
N VAL A 227 28.69 19.70 -26.74
CA VAL A 227 28.34 18.34 -26.28
C VAL A 227 27.19 18.38 -25.29
N ASN A 228 27.10 19.45 -24.51
CA ASN A 228 26.09 19.57 -23.47
C ASN A 228 24.73 19.96 -24.04
N SER A 229 24.71 20.79 -25.07
CA SER A 229 23.49 21.13 -25.79
C SER A 229 22.96 19.93 -26.58
N THR A 230 23.83 19.20 -27.29
CA THR A 230 23.40 18.10 -28.17
C THR A 230 22.93 16.85 -27.41
N LEU A 231 23.68 16.42 -26.38
CA LEU A 231 23.34 15.22 -25.60
C LEU A 231 22.12 15.44 -24.70
N ARG A 232 21.84 16.69 -24.31
CA ARG A 232 20.68 17.06 -23.50
C ARG A 232 19.48 17.49 -24.33
N ALA A 233 19.63 17.54 -25.65
CA ALA A 233 18.53 17.75 -26.57
C ALA A 233 17.70 16.48 -26.75
N CYS A 234 16.41 16.66 -27.02
CA CYS A 234 15.53 15.60 -27.51
C CYS A 234 16.06 15.01 -28.83
N PRO A 235 16.18 13.68 -28.98
CA PRO A 235 16.60 13.05 -30.25
C PRO A 235 15.72 13.41 -31.46
N ILE A 236 14.47 13.81 -31.22
CA ILE A 236 13.48 14.06 -32.29
C ILE A 236 13.38 15.56 -32.60
N CYS A 237 13.03 16.39 -31.62
CA CYS A 237 12.80 17.82 -31.85
C CYS A 237 13.94 18.74 -31.43
N ARG A 238 15.04 18.19 -30.91
CA ARG A 238 16.22 18.92 -30.41
C ARG A 238 15.96 19.95 -29.30
N LYS A 239 14.75 20.01 -28.75
CA LYS A 239 14.48 20.86 -27.60
C LYS A 239 15.31 20.40 -26.41
N LEU A 240 16.02 21.34 -25.78
CA LEU A 240 16.88 21.06 -24.63
C LEU A 240 16.05 20.61 -23.44
N SER A 241 16.41 19.50 -22.81
CA SER A 241 15.84 19.07 -21.55
C SER A 241 16.95 18.52 -20.67
N TYR A 242 17.13 19.11 -19.50
CA TYR A 242 18.24 18.75 -18.61
C TYR A 242 17.93 17.54 -17.72
N PHE A 243 16.67 17.14 -17.68
CA PHE A 243 16.16 16.19 -16.71
C PHE A 243 15.31 15.12 -17.41
N VAL A 244 15.58 13.86 -17.08
CA VAL A 244 14.79 12.71 -17.55
C VAL A 244 14.00 12.18 -16.38
N VAL A 245 12.69 12.07 -16.54
CA VAL A 245 11.79 11.50 -15.53
C VAL A 245 11.39 10.09 -15.93
N PRO A 246 11.84 9.04 -15.21
CA PRO A 246 11.35 7.68 -15.40
C PRO A 246 9.89 7.56 -14.96
N SER A 247 9.03 7.00 -15.81
CA SER A 247 7.62 6.73 -15.46
C SER A 247 7.17 5.37 -15.98
N VAL A 248 6.25 4.71 -15.29
CA VAL A 248 5.58 3.46 -15.75
C VAL A 248 4.26 3.76 -16.47
N VAL A 249 3.83 5.02 -16.49
CA VAL A 249 2.61 5.51 -17.13
C VAL A 249 2.98 6.63 -18.09
N TRP A 250 2.34 6.63 -19.25
CA TRP A 250 2.33 7.71 -20.22
C TRP A 250 1.14 8.64 -19.94
N TYR A 251 1.38 9.95 -19.97
CA TYR A 251 0.36 10.97 -19.75
C TYR A 251 -0.47 11.17 -21.02
N SER A 252 -1.71 11.62 -20.84
CA SER A 252 -2.61 12.03 -21.93
C SER A 252 -2.67 13.56 -22.06
N THR A 253 -2.40 14.29 -20.96
CA THR A 253 -2.44 15.76 -20.92
C THR A 253 -1.15 16.36 -20.36
N HIS A 254 -0.90 17.64 -20.65
CA HIS A 254 0.27 18.34 -20.11
C HIS A 254 0.23 18.49 -18.58
N ASP A 255 -0.95 18.61 -17.99
CA ASP A 255 -1.10 18.70 -16.52
C ASP A 255 -0.72 17.37 -15.86
N GLU A 256 -1.15 16.23 -16.43
CA GLU A 256 -0.72 14.90 -15.97
C GLU A 256 0.81 14.73 -16.09
N LYS A 257 1.41 15.22 -17.18
CA LYS A 257 2.87 15.21 -17.34
C LYS A 257 3.56 15.99 -16.22
N LYS A 258 3.06 17.19 -15.92
CA LYS A 258 3.60 18.04 -14.85
C LYS A 258 3.46 17.37 -13.49
N GLU A 259 2.31 16.77 -13.20
CA GLU A 259 2.08 16.02 -11.97
C GLU A 259 3.08 14.85 -11.81
N ILE A 260 3.31 14.06 -12.86
CA ILE A 260 4.30 12.97 -12.85
C ILE A 260 5.71 13.50 -12.53
N ILE A 261 6.10 14.61 -13.16
CA ILE A 261 7.40 15.26 -12.94
C ILE A 261 7.53 15.74 -11.49
N ASP A 262 6.50 16.39 -10.96
CA ASP A 262 6.51 16.97 -9.61
C ASP A 262 6.51 15.90 -8.52
N ILE A 263 5.72 14.83 -8.70
CA ILE A 263 5.76 13.66 -7.82
C ILE A 263 7.15 13.02 -7.83
N TYR A 264 7.77 12.90 -9.00
CA TYR A 264 9.11 12.33 -9.10
C TYR A 264 10.15 13.20 -8.40
N LYS A 265 10.14 14.52 -8.64
CA LYS A 265 11.03 15.47 -7.94
C LYS A 265 10.82 15.44 -6.42
N ALA A 266 9.58 15.36 -5.95
CA ALA A 266 9.27 15.24 -4.52
C ALA A 266 9.85 13.96 -3.91
N LYS A 267 9.78 12.84 -4.63
CA LYS A 267 10.45 11.58 -4.23
C LYS A 267 11.96 11.73 -4.17
N LEU A 268 12.58 12.39 -5.15
CA LEU A 268 14.04 12.63 -5.10
C LEU A 268 14.43 13.46 -3.88
N ARG A 269 13.68 14.52 -3.56
CA ARG A 269 13.89 15.37 -2.37
C ARG A 269 13.72 14.64 -1.04
N SER A 270 13.17 13.42 -1.03
CA SER A 270 13.08 12.56 0.15
C SER A 270 14.25 11.57 0.28
N ILE A 271 15.04 11.39 -0.78
CA ILE A 271 16.16 10.45 -0.83
C ILE A 271 17.44 11.24 -0.55
N ASP A 272 18.22 10.80 0.44
CA ASP A 272 19.48 11.44 0.79
C ASP A 272 20.48 11.37 -0.38
N CYS A 273 21.12 12.50 -0.66
CA CYS A 273 22.06 12.64 -1.76
C CYS A 273 23.36 11.89 -1.47
N LYS A 274 23.64 10.88 -2.30
CA LYS A 274 24.87 10.09 -2.22
C LYS A 274 26.14 10.94 -2.31
N HIS A 275 26.13 12.04 -3.07
CA HIS A 275 27.31 12.88 -3.25
C HIS A 275 27.53 13.86 -2.10
N PHE A 276 26.46 14.32 -1.47
CA PHE A 276 26.54 15.16 -0.26
C PHE A 276 26.96 14.33 0.96
N ASN A 277 26.53 13.07 1.01
CA ASN A 277 26.95 12.08 2.01
C ASN A 277 26.94 12.63 3.45
N PHE A 278 25.79 13.19 3.85
CA PHE A 278 25.59 13.75 5.19
C PHE A 278 26.56 14.87 5.61
N GLY A 279 27.09 15.63 4.64
CA GLY A 279 28.07 16.69 4.86
C GLY A 279 29.51 16.24 4.71
N ASN A 280 29.77 14.94 4.52
CA ASN A 280 31.10 14.39 4.33
C ASN A 280 31.55 14.38 2.86
N GLY A 281 30.67 14.75 1.92
CA GLY A 281 30.96 14.82 0.49
C GLY A 281 30.54 16.16 -0.11
N ASN A 282 31.08 16.48 -1.28
CA ASN A 282 30.70 17.67 -2.04
C ASN A 282 29.81 17.27 -3.22
N CYS A 283 28.54 17.70 -3.18
CA CYS A 283 27.63 17.46 -4.29
C CYS A 283 27.97 18.40 -5.46
N PRO A 284 28.28 17.88 -6.67
CA PRO A 284 28.63 18.73 -7.82
C PRO A 284 27.46 19.61 -8.29
N PHE A 285 26.24 19.29 -7.85
CA PHE A 285 25.03 20.04 -8.18
C PHE A 285 24.67 21.09 -7.13
N GLY A 286 25.32 21.10 -5.96
CA GLY A 286 25.06 22.04 -4.86
C GLY A 286 23.57 22.24 -4.59
N GLY A 287 23.14 23.50 -4.52
CA GLY A 287 21.74 23.90 -4.30
C GLY A 287 20.76 23.59 -5.44
N SER A 288 21.24 23.11 -6.59
CA SER A 288 20.40 22.62 -7.70
C SER A 288 20.21 21.10 -7.66
N CYS A 289 20.72 20.41 -6.64
CA CYS A 289 20.52 18.98 -6.48
C CYS A 289 19.05 18.65 -6.21
N PHE A 290 18.49 17.68 -6.94
CA PHE A 290 17.12 17.22 -6.70
C PHE A 290 17.00 16.28 -5.49
N TYR A 291 18.12 15.79 -4.97
CA TYR A 291 18.18 14.89 -3.82
C TYR A 291 18.35 15.67 -2.51
N LYS A 292 17.94 15.06 -1.40
CA LYS A 292 18.01 15.67 -0.08
C LYS A 292 19.45 15.85 0.38
N HIS A 293 19.85 17.08 0.67
CA HIS A 293 21.09 17.39 1.38
C HIS A 293 20.76 17.58 2.86
N ALA A 294 20.92 16.50 3.63
CA ALA A 294 20.76 16.51 5.08
C ALA A 294 22.11 16.19 5.71
N TYR A 295 22.51 16.92 6.75
CA TYR A 295 23.72 16.65 7.53
C TYR A 295 23.50 15.49 8.50
N SER A 296 24.57 15.00 9.13
CA SER A 296 24.51 13.88 10.09
C SER A 296 23.66 14.16 11.32
N ASP A 297 23.45 15.43 11.66
CA ASP A 297 22.58 15.90 12.75
C ASP A 297 21.10 16.04 12.33
N GLY A 298 20.78 15.75 11.06
CA GLY A 298 19.44 15.88 10.51
C GLY A 298 19.07 17.29 10.02
N HIS A 299 19.95 18.29 10.20
CA HIS A 299 19.75 19.62 9.64
C HIS A 299 19.82 19.56 8.11
N LEU A 300 19.03 20.37 7.41
CA LEU A 300 19.07 20.46 5.95
C LEU A 300 20.08 21.51 5.50
N GLU A 301 20.75 21.30 4.37
CA GLU A 301 21.56 22.36 3.77
C GLU A 301 20.67 23.55 3.40
N GLU A 302 20.95 24.71 3.99
CA GLU A 302 20.33 25.96 3.58
C GLU A 302 20.89 26.36 2.22
N VAL A 303 20.06 26.22 1.18
CA VAL A 303 20.39 26.71 -0.16
C VAL A 303 20.31 28.24 -0.13
N VAL A 304 21.41 28.89 0.20
CA VAL A 304 21.54 30.35 0.03
C VAL A 304 21.56 30.65 -1.47
N LEU A 305 20.42 31.09 -2.00
CA LEU A 305 20.33 31.65 -3.35
C LEU A 305 21.28 32.85 -3.42
N ARG A 306 22.45 32.67 -4.05
CA ARG A 306 23.41 33.75 -4.26
C ARG A 306 22.75 34.79 -5.15
N HIS A 307 22.54 35.98 -4.60
CA HIS A 307 22.11 37.15 -5.36
C HIS A 307 23.27 37.58 -6.25
N LEU A 308 23.18 37.32 -7.56
CA LEU A 308 24.08 37.92 -8.54
C LEU A 308 23.65 39.38 -8.71
N GLY A 309 24.34 40.30 -8.02
CA GLY A 309 24.15 41.72 -8.25
C GLY A 309 24.62 42.09 -9.65
N SER A 310 23.71 42.54 -10.51
CA SER A 310 24.07 43.30 -11.72
C SER A 310 24.27 44.78 -11.34
N GLN A 311 25.14 45.49 -12.06
CA GLN A 311 25.54 46.88 -11.76
C GLN A 311 24.43 47.95 -11.95
N GLU A 312 23.21 47.56 -12.30
CA GLU A 312 22.11 48.51 -12.49
C GLU A 312 20.88 48.06 -11.70
N GLY A 313 20.89 48.32 -10.38
CA GLY A 313 19.74 48.69 -9.53
C GLY A 313 18.43 47.87 -9.53
N GLU A 314 18.27 46.84 -10.35
CA GLU A 314 17.07 46.03 -10.46
C GLU A 314 17.37 44.66 -9.87
N THR A 315 16.92 44.46 -8.63
CA THR A 315 16.98 43.17 -7.95
C THR A 315 15.95 42.24 -8.59
N VAL A 316 16.33 41.54 -9.66
CA VAL A 316 15.59 40.37 -10.10
C VAL A 316 15.90 39.25 -9.11
N ILE A 317 14.95 38.94 -8.24
CA ILE A 317 14.97 37.71 -7.44
C ILE A 317 14.95 36.57 -8.46
N ALA A 318 16.10 35.93 -8.67
CA ALA A 318 16.20 34.78 -9.56
C ALA A 318 15.48 33.60 -8.92
N ASP A 319 14.17 33.50 -9.15
CA ASP A 319 13.44 32.25 -8.98
C ASP A 319 14.12 31.22 -9.90
N SER A 320 14.93 30.36 -9.27
CA SER A 320 15.82 29.38 -9.89
C SER A 320 17.02 29.96 -10.66
N ILE A 321 18.16 30.05 -9.99
CA ILE A 321 19.47 30.03 -10.65
C ILE A 321 19.49 28.80 -11.56
N ARG A 322 19.52 29.04 -12.88
CA ARG A 322 19.34 28.02 -13.90
C ARG A 322 20.61 27.19 -14.03
N LEU A 323 20.44 25.88 -14.23
CA LEU A 323 21.51 24.92 -14.55
C LEU A 323 22.40 25.34 -15.74
N SER A 324 21.94 26.29 -16.56
CA SER A 324 22.67 26.88 -17.69
C SER A 324 23.82 27.80 -17.26
N GLU A 325 23.80 28.40 -16.07
CA GLU A 325 24.85 29.35 -15.66
C GLU A 325 26.16 28.68 -15.22
N PHE A 326 26.12 27.39 -14.85
CA PHE A 326 27.30 26.71 -14.29
C PHE A 326 28.06 25.82 -15.29
N LEU A 327 27.55 25.63 -16.50
CA LEU A 327 28.15 24.72 -17.49
C LEU A 327 29.09 25.42 -18.48
N GLY A 328 29.24 26.75 -18.38
CA GLY A 328 30.18 27.53 -19.20
C GLY A 328 31.59 27.65 -18.62
N GLY A 329 31.83 27.16 -17.40
CA GLY A 329 33.07 27.44 -16.65
C GLY A 329 33.97 26.23 -16.33
N LEU A 330 33.65 25.03 -16.79
CA LEU A 330 34.51 23.86 -16.61
C LEU A 330 35.31 23.60 -17.88
N GLN A 331 36.42 24.32 -18.03
CA GLN A 331 37.60 23.78 -18.67
C GLN A 331 38.13 22.67 -17.76
N ILE A 332 38.04 21.42 -18.22
CA ILE A 332 38.89 20.31 -17.75
C ILE A 332 39.65 19.82 -18.97
#